data_AF-A0A1C6N0W3-F1
#
_entry.id   AF-A0A1C6N0W3-F1
#
_cell.length_a   1.000
_cell.length_b   1.000
_cell.length_c   1.000
_cell.angle_alpha   90.00
_cell.angle_beta   90.00
_cell.angle_gamma   90.00
#
_symmetry.space_group_name_H-M   'P 1'
#
loop_
_entity.id
_entity.type
_entity.pdbx_description
1 polymer ?
#
loop_
_entity_poly.entity_id
_entity_poly.type
_entity_poly.pdbx_seq_one_letter_code
_entity_poly.pdbx_strand_id
1 'polypeptide(L)'
;MGESRTDTFLMRNEFALERYRYILQQIHTVNENAHRFFAIYQTLATTLVGAALALFVGYRKWELTAAVARHGVVGLLILITVVAAFTVTLIVVGAASWLDYRNEECDIVDEMIGPGFRKRPRPRNLLRWYETYVLLFIIVSVLVMWTLGGLFVLPSMR
;
A
#
# COMPACT_ATOMS: atom_id res chain seq x y z
N MET A 1 11.25 -20.04 -49.56
CA MET A 1 10.09 -20.07 -48.63
C MET A 1 10.45 -20.33 -47.16
N GLY A 2 11.72 -20.55 -46.78
CA GLY A 2 12.14 -20.74 -45.37
C GLY A 2 12.51 -19.46 -44.61
N GLU A 3 12.99 -18.43 -45.31
CA GLU A 3 13.50 -17.17 -44.73
C GLU A 3 12.41 -16.39 -43.98
N SER A 4 11.23 -16.24 -44.58
CA SER A 4 10.08 -15.55 -43.97
C SER A 4 9.57 -16.19 -42.66
N ARG A 5 9.69 -17.52 -42.48
CA ARG A 5 9.29 -18.19 -41.23
C ARG A 5 10.28 -17.94 -40.09
N THR A 6 11.57 -17.89 -40.39
CA THR A 6 12.62 -17.61 -39.41
C THR A 6 12.53 -16.18 -38.92
N ASP A 7 12.32 -15.22 -39.82
CA ASP A 7 12.17 -13.80 -39.47
C ASP A 7 10.94 -13.55 -38.60
N THR A 8 9.81 -14.21 -38.90
CA THR A 8 8.59 -14.12 -38.08
C THR A 8 8.79 -14.68 -36.68
N PHE A 9 9.57 -15.76 -36.55
CA PHE A 9 9.89 -16.36 -35.26
C PHE A 9 10.81 -15.45 -34.42
N LEU A 10 11.83 -14.86 -35.04
CA LEU A 10 12.74 -13.91 -34.38
C LEU A 10 11.99 -12.67 -33.89
N MET A 11 11.15 -12.08 -34.74
CA MET A 11 10.35 -10.90 -34.39
C MET A 11 9.40 -11.19 -33.22
N ARG A 12 8.77 -12.37 -33.18
CA ARG A 12 7.91 -12.78 -32.05
C ARG A 12 8.71 -12.89 -30.74
N ASN A 13 9.92 -13.45 -30.81
CA ASN A 13 10.78 -13.61 -29.64
C ASN A 13 11.28 -12.26 -29.10
N GLU A 14 11.64 -11.33 -29.99
CA GLU A 14 12.03 -9.97 -29.60
C GLU A 14 10.88 -9.25 -28.90
N PHE A 15 9.67 -9.31 -29.46
CA PHE A 15 8.48 -8.71 -28.86
C PHE A 15 8.15 -9.32 -27.49
N ALA A 16 8.22 -10.65 -27.37
CA ALA A 16 7.98 -11.35 -26.11
C ALA A 16 9.03 -10.96 -25.04
N LEU A 17 10.28 -10.79 -25.44
CA LEU A 17 11.36 -10.37 -24.56
C LEU A 17 11.19 -8.91 -24.09
N GLU A 18 10.74 -8.01 -24.97
CA GLU A 18 10.40 -6.64 -24.60
C GLU A 18 9.21 -6.59 -23.62
N ARG A 19 8.15 -7.36 -23.89
CA ARG A 19 7.00 -7.47 -22.97
C ARG A 19 7.44 -8.01 -21.61
N TYR A 20 8.31 -9.02 -21.60
CA TYR A 20 8.87 -9.58 -20.37
C TYR A 20 9.66 -8.54 -19.57
N ARG A 21 10.55 -7.77 -20.23
CA ARG A 21 11.30 -6.68 -19.59
C ARG A 21 10.36 -5.62 -19.00
N TYR A 22 9.33 -5.24 -19.74
CA TYR A 22 8.33 -4.28 -19.28
C TYR A 22 7.59 -4.79 -18.04
N ILE A 23 7.15 -6.06 -18.03
CA ILE A 23 6.46 -6.66 -16.87
C ILE A 23 7.36 -6.69 -15.63
N LEU A 24 8.63 -7.07 -15.78
CA LEU A 24 9.57 -7.05 -14.66
C LEU A 24 9.75 -5.64 -14.09
N GLN A 25 9.81 -4.63 -14.96
CA GLN A 25 9.87 -3.23 -14.53
C GLN A 25 8.59 -2.81 -13.80
N GLN A 26 7.40 -3.17 -14.30
CA GLN A 26 6.14 -2.88 -13.63
C GLN A 26 6.04 -3.54 -12.25
N ILE A 27 6.46 -4.81 -12.13
CA ILE A 27 6.50 -5.51 -10.84
C ILE A 27 7.40 -4.78 -9.85
N HIS A 28 8.58 -4.32 -10.30
CA HIS A 28 9.49 -3.55 -9.45
C HIS A 28 8.88 -2.22 -9.01
N THR A 29 8.28 -1.47 -9.95
CA THR A 29 7.61 -0.20 -9.66
C THR A 29 6.44 -0.36 -8.68
N VAL A 30 5.62 -1.41 -8.84
CA VAL A 30 4.52 -1.70 -7.90
C VAL A 30 5.04 -1.96 -6.49
N ASN A 31 6.13 -2.71 -6.36
CA ASN A 31 6.75 -2.99 -5.07
C ASN A 31 7.32 -1.72 -4.40
N GLU A 32 8.01 -0.87 -5.18
CA GLU A 32 8.54 0.41 -4.69
C GLU A 32 7.41 1.37 -4.27
N ASN A 33 6.33 1.43 -5.05
CA ASN A 33 5.16 2.25 -4.74
C ASN A 33 4.52 1.85 -3.41
N ALA A 34 4.43 0.56 -3.09
CA ALA A 34 3.88 0.11 -1.82
C ALA A 34 4.73 0.60 -0.62
N HIS A 35 6.05 0.59 -0.71
CA HIS A 35 6.93 1.19 0.30
C HIS A 35 6.76 2.72 0.38
N ARG A 36 6.65 3.39 -0.77
CA ARG A 36 6.44 4.84 -0.83
C ARG A 36 5.11 5.25 -0.18
N PHE A 37 4.03 4.54 -0.46
CA PHE A 37 2.72 4.80 0.15
C PHE A 37 2.75 4.56 1.65
N PHE A 38 3.48 3.54 2.11
CA PHE A 38 3.66 3.30 3.53
C PHE A 38 4.44 4.43 4.22
N ALA A 39 5.52 4.92 3.61
CA ALA A 39 6.29 6.04 4.15
C ALA A 39 5.44 7.33 4.24
N ILE A 40 4.67 7.64 3.18
CA ILE A 40 3.73 8.78 3.19
C ILE A 40 2.71 8.64 4.31
N TYR A 41 2.16 7.45 4.50
CA TYR A 41 1.25 7.16 5.61
C TYR A 41 1.92 7.42 6.97
N GLN A 42 3.14 6.92 7.19
CA GLN A 42 3.86 7.14 8.44
C GLN A 42 4.11 8.62 8.73
N THR A 43 4.50 9.40 7.71
CA THR A 43 4.68 10.84 7.84
C THR A 43 3.38 11.53 8.23
N LEU A 44 2.29 11.29 7.47
CA LEU A 44 0.99 11.90 7.76
C LEU A 44 0.45 11.49 9.12
N ALA A 45 0.54 10.21 9.47
CA ALA A 45 0.11 9.68 10.76
C ALA A 45 0.86 10.35 11.90
N THR A 46 2.19 10.45 11.80
CA THR A 46 3.03 11.09 12.83
C THR A 46 2.68 12.58 12.97
N THR A 47 2.51 13.29 11.86
CA THR A 47 2.13 14.71 11.88
C THR A 47 0.75 14.92 12.51
N LEU A 48 -0.25 14.11 12.15
CA LEU A 48 -1.62 14.23 12.67
C LEU A 48 -1.70 13.86 14.15
N VAL A 49 -0.99 12.82 14.59
CA VAL A 49 -0.88 12.46 16.00
C VAL A 49 -0.17 13.56 16.78
N GLY A 50 0.92 14.11 16.25
CA GLY A 50 1.62 15.25 16.84
C GLY A 50 0.71 16.46 16.98
N ALA A 51 -0.10 16.79 15.97
CA ALA A 51 -1.09 17.86 16.03
C ALA A 51 -2.16 17.59 17.09
N ALA A 52 -2.65 16.35 17.22
CA ALA A 52 -3.65 16.00 18.22
C ALA A 52 -3.10 16.13 19.65
N LEU A 53 -1.85 15.70 19.86
CA LEU A 53 -1.15 15.86 21.15
C LEU A 53 -0.87 17.34 21.45
N ALA A 54 -0.43 18.13 20.46
CA ALA A 54 -0.22 19.56 20.63
C ALA A 54 -1.51 20.27 21.01
N LEU A 55 -2.64 19.92 20.38
CA LEU A 55 -3.96 20.44 20.75
C LEU A 55 -4.35 20.03 22.16
N PHE A 56 -4.12 18.76 22.54
CA PHE A 56 -4.41 18.27 23.89
C PHE A 56 -3.61 18.96 25.00
N VAL A 57 -2.31 19.20 24.78
CA VAL A 57 -1.45 19.86 25.77
C VAL A 57 -1.66 21.39 25.74
N GLY A 58 -1.93 21.95 24.56
CA GLY A 58 -1.95 23.38 24.30
C GLY A 58 -3.28 24.08 24.49
N TYR A 59 -4.42 23.37 24.48
CA TYR A 59 -5.73 24.03 24.38
C TYR A 59 -5.99 25.08 25.47
N ARG A 60 -5.53 24.85 26.71
CA ARG A 60 -5.67 25.83 27.81
C ARG A 60 -4.83 27.09 27.58
N LYS A 61 -3.61 26.93 27.04
CA LYS A 61 -2.73 28.06 26.72
C LYS A 61 -3.22 28.85 25.52
N TRP A 62 -3.92 28.20 24.59
CA TRP A 62 -4.52 28.82 23.41
C TRP A 62 -5.91 29.39 23.67
N GLU A 63 -6.35 29.43 24.93
CA GLU A 63 -7.67 29.93 25.35
C GLU A 63 -8.83 29.26 24.61
N LEU A 64 -8.63 28.00 24.16
CA LEU A 64 -9.66 27.21 23.51
C LEU A 64 -10.56 26.58 24.56
N THR A 65 -11.86 26.55 24.27
CA THR A 65 -12.80 25.79 25.09
C THR A 65 -12.49 24.28 24.98
N ALA A 66 -12.67 23.55 26.07
CA ALA A 66 -12.47 22.10 26.10
C ALA A 66 -13.33 21.38 25.03
N ALA A 67 -14.54 21.91 24.76
CA ALA A 67 -15.42 21.40 23.70
C ALA A 67 -14.77 21.52 22.31
N VAL A 68 -14.24 22.69 21.95
CA VAL A 68 -13.60 22.90 20.64
C VAL A 68 -12.34 22.03 20.51
N ALA A 69 -11.52 21.93 21.56
CA ALA A 69 -10.34 21.09 21.56
C ALA A 69 -10.69 19.60 21.38
N ARG A 70 -11.73 19.13 22.07
CA ARG A 70 -12.23 17.75 21.96
C ARG A 70 -12.71 17.43 20.55
N HIS A 71 -13.51 18.32 19.95
CA HIS A 71 -13.95 18.17 18.56
C HIS A 71 -12.77 18.19 17.58
N GLY A 72 -11.75 19.02 17.82
CA GLY A 72 -10.53 19.05 17.03
C GLY A 72 -9.76 17.72 17.08
N VAL A 73 -9.57 17.13 18.27
CA VAL A 73 -8.92 15.82 18.40
C VAL A 73 -9.72 14.73 17.69
N VAL A 74 -11.05 14.72 17.83
CA VAL A 74 -11.90 13.77 17.09
C VAL A 74 -11.79 13.97 15.58
N GLY A 75 -11.77 15.22 15.11
CA GLY A 75 -11.56 15.53 13.69
C GLY A 75 -10.23 15.02 13.16
N LEU A 76 -9.15 15.16 13.93
CA LEU A 76 -7.82 14.63 13.58
C LEU A 76 -7.80 13.09 13.56
N LEU A 77 -8.50 12.43 14.50
CA LEU A 77 -8.68 10.96 14.51
C LEU A 77 -9.51 10.45 13.32
N ILE A 78 -10.51 11.22 12.87
CA ILE A 78 -11.24 10.91 11.64
C ILE A 78 -10.32 11.09 10.42
N LEU A 79 -9.57 12.19 10.35
CA LEU A 79 -8.68 12.46 9.22
C LEU A 79 -7.61 11.38 9.06
N ILE A 80 -6.98 10.93 10.15
CA ILE A 80 -6.01 9.83 10.10
C ILE A 80 -6.64 8.50 9.67
N THR A 81 -7.92 8.28 9.99
CA THR A 81 -8.68 7.11 9.53
C THR A 81 -8.92 7.17 8.01
N VAL A 82 -9.25 8.35 7.48
CA VAL A 82 -9.39 8.55 6.02
C VAL A 82 -8.07 8.30 5.31
N VAL A 83 -6.97 8.87 5.83
CA VAL A 83 -5.62 8.65 5.27
C VAL A 83 -5.26 7.16 5.30
N ALA A 84 -5.50 6.48 6.41
CA ALA A 84 -5.26 5.04 6.53
C ALA A 84 -6.07 4.23 5.52
N ALA A 85 -7.38 4.50 5.38
CA ALA A 85 -8.25 3.81 4.44
C ALA A 85 -7.80 3.99 2.99
N PHE A 86 -7.37 5.20 2.64
CA PHE A 86 -6.81 5.49 1.32
C PHE A 86 -5.51 4.73 1.07
N THR A 87 -4.56 4.73 2.02
CA THR A 87 -3.32 3.97 1.91
C THR A 87 -3.57 2.47 1.77
N VAL A 88 -4.49 1.92 2.58
CA VAL A 88 -4.91 0.51 2.48
C VAL A 88 -5.42 0.19 1.08
N THR A 89 -6.26 1.06 0.51
CA THR A 89 -6.79 0.90 -0.85
C THR A 89 -5.66 0.86 -1.89
N LEU A 90 -4.70 1.78 -1.81
CA LEU A 90 -3.55 1.82 -2.73
C LEU A 90 -2.69 0.55 -2.64
N ILE A 91 -2.45 0.05 -1.43
CA ILE A 91 -1.67 -1.19 -1.23
C ILE A 91 -2.44 -2.40 -1.79
N VAL A 92 -3.76 -2.48 -1.56
CA VAL A 92 -4.59 -3.58 -2.07
C VAL A 92 -4.64 -3.57 -3.61
N VAL A 93 -4.81 -2.41 -4.23
CA VAL A 93 -4.77 -2.29 -5.70
C VAL A 93 -3.39 -2.63 -6.23
N GLY A 94 -2.32 -2.16 -5.58
CA GLY A 94 -0.94 -2.52 -5.95
C GLY A 94 -0.71 -4.04 -5.87
N ALA A 95 -1.18 -4.69 -4.81
CA ALA A 95 -1.10 -6.15 -4.67
C ALA A 95 -1.88 -6.90 -5.76
N ALA A 96 -3.05 -6.39 -6.15
CA ALA A 96 -3.84 -6.95 -7.25
C ALA A 96 -3.12 -6.80 -8.59
N SER A 97 -2.57 -5.62 -8.89
CA SER A 97 -1.75 -5.39 -10.09
C SER A 97 -0.50 -6.29 -10.11
N TRP A 98 0.14 -6.48 -8.97
CA TRP A 98 1.27 -7.40 -8.87
C TRP A 98 0.89 -8.83 -9.23
N LEU A 99 -0.26 -9.33 -8.75
CA LEU A 99 -0.74 -10.68 -9.08
C LEU A 99 -0.97 -10.84 -10.58
N ASP A 100 -1.53 -9.81 -11.22
CA ASP A 100 -1.82 -9.81 -12.65
C ASP A 100 -0.52 -9.86 -13.47
N TYR A 101 0.42 -8.94 -13.21
CA TYR A 101 1.72 -8.93 -13.87
C TYR A 101 2.51 -10.23 -13.67
N ARG A 102 2.39 -10.85 -12.49
CA ARG A 102 3.03 -12.13 -12.20
C ARG A 102 2.39 -13.32 -12.91
N ASN A 103 1.09 -13.25 -13.21
CA ASN A 103 0.44 -14.24 -14.06
C ASN A 103 0.88 -14.06 -15.51
N GLU A 104 0.90 -12.82 -16.02
CA GLU A 104 1.38 -12.51 -17.37
C GLU A 104 2.85 -12.96 -17.57
N GLU A 105 3.70 -12.74 -16.57
CA GLU A 105 5.08 -13.22 -16.59
C GLU A 105 5.17 -14.74 -16.72
N CYS A 106 4.31 -15.48 -16.02
CA CYS A 106 4.29 -16.94 -16.13
C CYS A 106 3.79 -17.39 -17.51
N ASP A 107 2.80 -16.69 -18.08
CA ASP A 107 2.26 -16.99 -19.41
C ASP A 107 3.34 -16.81 -20.50
N ILE A 108 4.11 -15.72 -20.46
CA ILE A 108 5.19 -15.46 -21.43
C ILE A 108 6.32 -16.50 -21.29
N VAL A 109 6.70 -16.83 -20.05
CA VAL A 109 7.76 -17.80 -19.80
C VAL A 109 7.36 -19.22 -20.23
N ASP A 110 6.09 -19.58 -20.00
CA ASP A 110 5.54 -20.85 -20.46
C ASP A 110 5.52 -20.94 -22.01
N GLU A 111 5.24 -19.83 -22.71
CA GLU A 111 5.28 -19.76 -24.17
C GLU A 111 6.71 -19.84 -24.73
N MET A 112 7.69 -19.18 -24.09
CA MET A 112 9.06 -19.08 -24.59
C MET A 112 9.97 -20.27 -24.24
N ILE A 113 9.83 -20.84 -23.04
CA ILE A 113 10.75 -21.87 -22.50
C ILE A 113 10.08 -23.23 -22.44
N GLY A 114 8.81 -23.27 -22.03
CA GLY A 114 8.03 -24.49 -21.91
C GLY A 114 7.11 -24.47 -20.68
N PRO A 115 6.01 -25.24 -20.74
CA PRO A 115 4.95 -25.18 -19.75
C PRO A 115 5.43 -25.60 -18.36
N GLY A 116 5.08 -24.81 -17.35
CA GLY A 116 5.35 -25.13 -15.95
C GLY A 116 6.77 -24.80 -15.50
N PHE A 117 7.54 -24.05 -16.30
CA PHE A 117 8.86 -23.58 -15.90
C PHE A 117 8.78 -22.72 -14.63
N ARG A 118 7.70 -21.93 -14.48
CA ARG A 118 7.43 -21.12 -13.29
C ARG A 118 6.04 -21.36 -12.72
N LYS A 119 5.94 -21.50 -11.39
CA LYS A 119 4.65 -21.66 -10.71
C LYS A 119 3.95 -20.32 -10.57
N ARG A 120 2.66 -20.29 -10.95
CA ARG A 120 1.78 -19.13 -10.75
C ARG A 120 1.67 -18.75 -9.27
N PRO A 121 1.58 -17.45 -8.94
CA PRO A 121 1.37 -17.00 -7.57
C PRO A 121 0.04 -17.54 -7.04
N ARG A 122 0.06 -18.12 -5.84
CA ARG A 122 -1.16 -18.56 -5.14
C ARG A 122 -1.60 -17.45 -4.20
N PRO A 123 -2.78 -16.84 -4.40
CA PRO A 123 -3.30 -15.79 -3.52
C PRO A 123 -3.67 -16.32 -2.14
N ARG A 124 -3.53 -17.62 -1.89
CA ARG A 124 -3.70 -18.23 -0.57
C ARG A 124 -2.47 -18.08 0.33
N ASN A 125 -1.33 -17.65 -0.24
CA ASN A 125 -0.06 -17.49 0.47
C ASN A 125 0.22 -16.04 0.88
N LEU A 126 -0.83 -15.25 1.14
CA LEU A 126 -0.75 -13.83 1.51
C LEU A 126 0.07 -13.59 2.78
N LEU A 127 0.19 -14.59 3.67
CA LEU A 127 1.05 -14.49 4.86
C LEU A 127 2.54 -14.35 4.53
N ARG A 128 2.98 -14.71 3.32
CA ARG A 128 4.37 -14.48 2.89
C ARG A 128 4.61 -13.08 2.33
N TRP A 129 3.55 -12.32 2.09
CA TRP A 129 3.64 -11.01 1.49
C TRP A 129 3.91 -9.96 2.56
N TYR A 130 4.90 -9.11 2.31
CA TYR A 130 5.23 -8.04 3.23
C TYR A 130 4.06 -7.04 3.34
N GLU A 131 3.30 -6.87 2.26
CA GLU A 131 2.13 -6.01 2.15
C GLU A 131 1.06 -6.38 3.19
N THR A 132 0.88 -7.66 3.49
CA THR A 132 -0.06 -8.13 4.51
C THR A 132 0.30 -7.59 5.89
N TYR A 133 1.59 -7.57 6.23
CA TYR A 133 2.08 -7.04 7.50
C TYR A 133 1.99 -5.52 7.56
N VAL A 134 2.20 -4.83 6.43
CA VAL A 134 1.99 -3.38 6.33
C VAL A 134 0.52 -3.03 6.55
N LEU A 135 -0.40 -3.74 5.89
CA LEU A 135 -1.84 -3.55 6.08
C LEU A 135 -2.25 -3.80 7.54
N LEU A 136 -1.76 -4.89 8.13
CA LEU A 136 -2.01 -5.20 9.55
C LEU A 136 -1.51 -4.07 10.46
N PHE A 137 -0.30 -3.56 10.19
CA PHE A 137 0.27 -2.46 10.96
C PHE A 137 -0.59 -1.20 10.87
N ILE A 138 -1.07 -0.81 9.68
CA ILE A 138 -1.95 0.35 9.49
C ILE A 138 -3.27 0.19 10.26
N ILE A 139 -3.86 -1.02 10.21
CA ILE A 139 -5.12 -1.28 10.92
C ILE A 139 -4.92 -1.21 12.43
N VAL A 140 -3.89 -1.89 12.94
CA VAL A 140 -3.57 -1.92 14.37
C VAL A 140 -3.23 -0.52 14.88
N SER A 141 -2.44 0.26 14.14
CA SER A 141 -2.06 1.62 14.56
C SER A 141 -3.28 2.53 14.67
N VAL A 142 -4.22 2.49 13.72
CA VAL A 142 -5.47 3.27 13.78
C VAL A 142 -6.32 2.86 14.97
N LEU A 143 -6.48 1.55 15.22
CA LEU A 143 -7.21 1.04 16.38
C LEU A 143 -6.60 1.52 17.70
N VAL A 144 -5.26 1.47 17.81
CA VAL A 144 -4.53 1.96 18.99
C VAL A 144 -4.74 3.46 19.16
N MET A 145 -4.67 4.26 18.09
CA MET A 145 -4.88 5.71 18.16
C MET A 145 -6.30 6.06 18.63
N TRP A 146 -7.32 5.38 18.12
CA TRP A 146 -8.70 5.56 18.58
C TRP A 146 -8.88 5.14 20.04
N THR A 147 -8.28 4.01 20.42
CA THR A 147 -8.35 3.51 21.81
C THR A 147 -7.68 4.49 22.76
N LEU A 148 -6.48 4.97 22.44
CA LEU A 148 -5.76 5.93 23.27
C LEU A 148 -6.47 7.29 23.33
N GLY A 149 -6.94 7.78 22.18
CA GLY A 149 -7.71 9.01 22.09
C GLY A 149 -9.00 8.94 22.90
N GLY A 150 -9.77 7.87 22.75
CA GLY A 150 -11.04 7.64 23.40
C GLY A 150 -10.94 7.43 24.91
N LEU A 151 -9.95 6.65 25.37
CA LEU A 151 -9.83 6.28 26.79
C LEU A 151 -9.03 7.29 27.61
N PHE A 152 -8.02 7.94 27.04
CA PHE A 152 -7.11 8.80 27.80
C PHE A 152 -7.24 10.28 27.45
N VAL A 153 -7.23 10.62 26.15
CA VAL A 153 -7.16 12.03 25.71
C VAL A 153 -8.50 12.74 25.92
N LEU A 154 -9.57 12.23 25.31
CA LEU A 154 -10.89 12.88 25.33
C LEU A 154 -11.47 13.00 26.75
N PRO A 155 -11.38 11.99 27.65
CA PRO A 155 -11.92 12.11 29.01
C PRO A 155 -11.14 13.09 29.90
N SER A 156 -9.86 13.32 29.59
CA SER A 156 -8.99 14.24 30.34
C SER A 156 -9.19 15.70 29.95
N MET A 157 -9.83 15.96 28.81
CA MET A 157 -10.23 17.30 28.37
C MET A 157 -11.51 17.73 29.12
N ARG A 158 -11.32 18.33 30.29
CA ARG A 158 -12.36 19.00 31.09
C ARG A 158 -12.08 20.49 31.18
#